data_AF-A0A4R3YHU3-F1
#
_entry.id   AF-A0A4R3YHU3-F1
#
_cell.length_a   1.000
_cell.length_b   1.000
_cell.length_c   1.000
_cell.angle_alpha   90.00
_cell.angle_beta   90.00
_cell.angle_gamma   90.00
#
_symmetry.space_group_name_H-M   'P 1'
#
loop_
_entity.id
_entity.type
_entity.pdbx_description
1 polymer ?
#
loop_
_entity_poly.entity_id
_entity_poly.type
_entity_poly.pdbx_seq_one_letter_code
_entity_poly.pdbx_strand_id
1 'polypeptide(L)'
;MVVFNYLINFIEGFILSSFIAFYFDLKDKIKYISIVSLICFSLISISNFINEFDHFLLYILIIALLISLWITKKDKNFEDIIICFIAGMMLLIANLISLSCTSLIFNISTTDIYDNQQLFVFAIILSKLIFTFIAIITCAFKLKTNTKLPMKYWWIILILGLSIIFVLAILIESLLSNFMSSNMILILMIAIIVISFLFLVIFRKIQIENAEKIKLALEIQKNKYNTENYNKIVAISNQITEAEHRMMYVLMQLRTCIDNMDYENASIITDQYIKKVKSFNSMITTNNPYFDFIISRKINELIFQDIYVKKTIFISQNDIYNNKNFCDLILKIIYIFEINLDNSKELNLGISQESNFVLIEVIGRLTTNNFKISDEINNLIKLFNADFTLNNTKEIVTLKLIIEI
;
A
#
# COMPACT_ATOMS: atom_id res chain seq x y z
N MET A 1 49.62 4.49 -16.68
CA MET A 1 48.81 5.06 -15.57
C MET A 1 47.44 5.52 -16.01
N VAL A 2 47.31 6.42 -17.00
CA VAL A 2 45.99 6.95 -17.43
C VAL A 2 45.01 5.86 -17.90
N VAL A 3 45.44 4.97 -18.80
CA VAL A 3 44.60 3.85 -19.28
C VAL A 3 44.23 2.88 -18.15
N PHE A 4 45.15 2.65 -17.22
CA PHE A 4 44.92 1.78 -16.07
C PHE A 4 43.87 2.38 -15.11
N ASN A 5 43.94 3.68 -14.82
CA ASN A 5 42.96 4.36 -13.98
C ASN A 5 41.55 4.31 -14.58
N TYR A 6 41.41 4.50 -15.90
CA TYR A 6 40.11 4.35 -16.56
C TYR A 6 39.56 2.93 -16.47
N LEU A 7 40.42 1.91 -16.67
CA LEU A 7 40.01 0.51 -16.57
C LEU A 7 39.53 0.18 -15.15
N ILE A 8 40.25 0.61 -14.12
CA ILE A 8 39.89 0.40 -12.72
C ILE A 8 38.59 1.14 -12.35
N ASN A 9 38.43 2.40 -12.78
CA ASN A 9 37.20 3.16 -12.55
C ASN A 9 35.99 2.48 -13.19
N PHE A 10 36.17 1.87 -14.36
CA PHE A 10 35.13 1.10 -15.02
C PHE A 10 34.78 -0.17 -14.23
N ILE A 11 35.78 -0.93 -13.78
CA ILE A 11 35.58 -2.11 -12.92
C ILE A 11 34.83 -1.71 -11.65
N GLU A 12 35.19 -0.61 -11.02
CA GLU A 12 34.54 -0.13 -9.80
C GLU A 12 33.06 0.21 -10.03
N GLY A 13 32.76 0.99 -11.07
CA GLY A 13 31.38 1.30 -11.46
C GLY A 13 30.58 0.04 -11.83
N PHE A 14 31.24 -0.94 -12.47
CA PHE A 14 30.63 -2.23 -12.80
C PHE A 14 30.29 -3.06 -11.56
N ILE A 15 31.18 -3.13 -10.55
CA ILE A 15 30.91 -3.88 -9.33
C ILE A 15 29.79 -3.23 -8.51
N LEU A 16 29.79 -1.90 -8.37
CA LEU A 16 28.74 -1.16 -7.66
C LEU A 16 27.35 -1.36 -8.29
N SER A 17 27.26 -1.17 -9.60
CA SER A 17 26.02 -1.35 -10.35
C SER A 17 25.55 -2.81 -10.35
N SER A 18 26.46 -3.77 -10.46
CA SER A 18 26.16 -5.20 -10.35
C SER A 18 25.63 -5.57 -8.97
N PHE A 19 26.29 -5.11 -7.89
CA PHE A 19 25.85 -5.34 -6.52
C PHE A 19 24.40 -4.88 -6.32
N ILE A 20 24.08 -3.66 -6.75
CA ILE A 20 22.73 -3.11 -6.63
C ILE A 20 21.70 -3.90 -7.46
N ALA A 21 22.04 -4.25 -8.70
CA ALA A 21 21.15 -4.98 -9.60
C ALA A 21 20.80 -6.38 -9.08
N PHE A 22 21.80 -7.09 -8.55
CA PHE A 22 21.62 -8.42 -7.97
C PHE A 22 20.95 -8.34 -6.60
N TYR A 23 21.30 -7.35 -5.78
CA TYR A 23 20.65 -7.15 -4.49
C TYR A 23 19.15 -6.91 -4.67
N PHE A 24 18.71 -6.03 -5.58
CA PHE A 24 17.29 -5.72 -5.74
C PHE A 24 16.52 -6.64 -6.69
N ASP A 25 17.18 -7.60 -7.31
CA ASP A 25 16.58 -8.51 -8.29
C ASP A 25 15.80 -7.76 -9.38
N LEU A 26 16.44 -6.73 -9.97
CA LEU A 26 15.82 -5.90 -11.00
C LEU A 26 15.46 -6.75 -12.24
N LYS A 27 14.39 -6.39 -12.96
CA LYS A 27 13.96 -7.14 -14.16
C LYS A 27 14.95 -7.01 -15.32
N ASP A 28 15.43 -5.79 -15.60
CA ASP A 28 16.35 -5.49 -16.70
C ASP A 28 17.81 -5.32 -16.21
N LYS A 29 18.35 -6.33 -15.53
CA LYS A 29 19.67 -6.25 -14.85
C LYS A 29 20.79 -5.78 -15.76
N ILE A 30 20.88 -6.36 -16.96
CA ILE A 30 21.98 -6.09 -17.90
C ILE A 30 21.96 -4.63 -18.37
N LYS A 31 20.78 -4.11 -18.69
CA LYS A 31 20.60 -2.73 -19.15
C LYS A 31 20.90 -1.73 -18.02
N TYR A 32 20.42 -2.00 -16.82
CA TYR A 32 20.71 -1.18 -15.65
C TYR A 32 22.21 -1.14 -15.33
N ILE A 33 22.85 -2.31 -15.27
CA ILE A 33 24.29 -2.43 -14.98
C ILE A 33 25.09 -1.59 -15.99
N SER A 34 24.80 -1.74 -17.29
CA SER A 34 25.54 -1.01 -18.33
C SER A 34 25.39 0.52 -18.24
N ILE A 35 24.19 1.02 -17.97
CA ILE A 35 23.95 2.47 -17.90
C ILE A 35 24.57 3.06 -16.63
N VAL A 36 24.36 2.39 -15.48
CA VAL A 36 24.86 2.88 -14.20
C VAL A 36 26.36 2.74 -14.09
N SER A 37 26.97 1.69 -14.65
CA SER A 37 28.43 1.57 -14.72
C SER A 37 29.06 2.72 -15.51
N LEU A 38 28.43 3.17 -16.60
CA LEU A 38 28.89 4.32 -17.38
C LEU A 38 28.76 5.64 -16.59
N ILE A 39 27.65 5.83 -15.86
CA ILE A 39 27.45 7.01 -15.01
C ILE A 39 28.50 7.03 -13.89
N CYS A 40 28.69 5.92 -13.16
CA CYS A 40 29.70 5.82 -12.12
C CYS A 40 31.12 6.04 -12.67
N PHE A 41 31.44 5.42 -13.82
CA PHE A 41 32.72 5.64 -14.50
C PHE A 41 32.97 7.11 -14.81
N SER A 42 31.96 7.81 -15.34
CA SER A 42 32.08 9.23 -15.68
C SER A 42 32.29 10.10 -14.44
N LEU A 43 31.55 9.85 -13.35
CA LEU A 43 31.67 10.57 -12.09
C LEU A 43 33.05 10.39 -11.46
N ILE A 44 33.54 9.15 -11.36
CA ILE A 44 34.85 8.85 -10.80
C ILE A 44 35.96 9.47 -11.66
N SER A 45 35.83 9.39 -12.99
CA SER A 45 36.82 9.94 -13.91
C SER A 45 36.90 11.47 -13.89
N ILE A 46 35.75 12.15 -13.73
CA ILE A 46 35.71 13.62 -13.54
C ILE A 46 36.38 13.99 -12.21
N SER A 47 36.14 13.21 -11.15
CA SER A 47 36.76 13.47 -9.86
C SER A 47 38.28 13.37 -9.89
N ASN A 48 38.80 12.31 -10.51
CA ASN A 48 40.24 12.10 -10.66
C ASN A 48 40.92 13.22 -11.47
N PHE A 49 40.16 14.00 -12.25
CA PHE A 49 40.68 15.16 -12.97
C PHE A 49 40.73 16.42 -12.09
N ILE A 50 39.77 16.58 -11.17
CA ILE A 50 39.65 17.78 -10.33
C ILE A 50 40.52 17.68 -9.06
N ASN A 51 40.94 16.48 -8.65
CA ASN A 51 41.96 16.18 -7.63
C ASN A 51 41.77 16.78 -6.21
N GLU A 52 40.71 17.57 -5.96
CA GLU A 52 40.45 18.23 -4.66
C GLU A 52 39.17 17.77 -3.93
N PHE A 53 38.37 16.85 -4.49
CA PHE A 53 37.02 16.52 -3.97
C PHE A 53 36.78 15.07 -3.55
N ASP A 54 37.83 14.30 -3.22
CA ASP A 54 37.72 12.85 -2.99
C ASP A 54 36.68 12.44 -1.92
N HIS A 55 36.50 13.25 -0.87
CA HIS A 55 35.53 12.94 0.20
C HIS A 55 34.09 13.23 -0.23
N PHE A 56 33.87 14.31 -0.98
CA PHE A 56 32.54 14.67 -1.50
C PHE A 56 32.10 13.74 -2.65
N LEU A 57 33.05 13.18 -3.39
CA LEU A 57 32.79 12.25 -4.48
C LEU A 57 31.99 11.03 -4.02
N LEU A 58 32.32 10.46 -2.85
CA LEU A 58 31.63 9.29 -2.32
C LEU A 58 30.15 9.55 -2.10
N TYR A 59 29.81 10.73 -1.56
CA TYR A 59 28.41 11.12 -1.37
C TYR A 59 27.70 11.34 -2.71
N ILE A 60 28.36 11.98 -3.67
CA ILE A 60 27.82 12.17 -5.03
C ILE A 60 27.56 10.82 -5.71
N LEU A 61 28.48 9.86 -5.55
CA LEU A 61 28.37 8.52 -6.10
C LEU A 61 27.21 7.75 -5.44
N ILE A 62 27.05 7.81 -4.12
CA ILE A 62 25.91 7.21 -3.41
C ILE A 62 24.58 7.83 -3.89
N ILE A 63 24.53 9.16 -4.07
CA ILE A 63 23.35 9.86 -4.58
C ILE A 63 23.03 9.42 -6.03
N ALA A 64 24.04 9.30 -6.89
CA ALA A 64 23.87 8.83 -8.25
C ALA A 64 23.30 7.40 -8.31
N LEU A 65 23.80 6.51 -7.44
CA LEU A 65 23.27 5.15 -7.29
C LEU A 65 21.81 5.17 -6.83
N LEU A 66 21.46 6.05 -5.88
CA LEU A 66 20.08 6.20 -5.41
C LEU A 66 19.12 6.69 -6.49
N ILE A 67 19.51 7.74 -7.22
CA ILE A 67 18.71 8.28 -8.32
C ILE A 67 18.49 7.19 -9.38
N SER A 68 19.54 6.44 -9.72
CA SER A 68 19.43 5.35 -10.70
C SER A 68 18.46 4.24 -10.27
N LEU A 69 18.43 3.91 -8.98
CA LEU A 69 17.51 2.93 -8.40
C LEU A 69 16.06 3.42 -8.44
N TRP A 70 15.83 4.69 -8.10
CA TRP A 70 14.49 5.27 -8.12
C TRP A 70 13.92 5.46 -9.52
N ILE A 71 14.77 5.59 -10.55
CA ILE A 71 14.31 5.61 -11.95
C ILE A 71 13.82 4.23 -12.38
N THR A 72 14.44 3.16 -11.88
CA THR A 72 14.12 1.77 -12.29
C THR A 72 13.04 1.12 -11.44
N LYS A 73 12.95 1.42 -10.15
CA LYS A 73 11.89 0.95 -9.26
C LYS A 73 10.69 1.88 -9.28
N LYS A 74 9.49 1.30 -9.43
CA LYS A 74 8.22 2.02 -9.23
C LYS A 74 7.94 2.32 -7.76
N ASP A 75 8.34 1.40 -6.87
CA ASP A 75 8.17 1.52 -5.42
C ASP A 75 9.48 1.99 -4.77
N LYS A 76 9.45 3.17 -4.14
CA LYS A 76 10.58 3.70 -3.37
C LYS A 76 10.53 3.19 -1.94
N ASN A 77 11.57 2.49 -1.51
CA ASN A 77 11.69 1.97 -0.15
C ASN A 77 12.93 2.56 0.54
N PHE A 78 12.87 2.72 1.87
CA PHE A 78 14.03 3.16 2.66
C PHE A 78 15.20 2.17 2.64
N GLU A 79 14.90 0.90 2.38
CA GLU A 79 15.92 -0.12 2.13
C GLU A 79 16.87 0.31 0.99
N ASP A 80 16.33 0.97 -0.05
CA ASP A 80 17.09 1.49 -1.20
C ASP A 80 18.20 2.45 -0.75
N ILE A 81 17.88 3.33 0.20
CA ILE A 81 18.82 4.30 0.77
C ILE A 81 19.94 3.59 1.52
N ILE A 82 19.58 2.65 2.39
CA ILE A 82 20.56 1.97 3.24
C ILE A 82 21.50 1.08 2.44
N ILE A 83 21.00 0.41 1.40
CA ILE A 83 21.83 -0.49 0.59
C ILE A 83 22.84 0.29 -0.25
N CYS A 84 22.48 1.47 -0.74
CA CYS A 84 23.46 2.36 -1.39
C CYS A 84 24.54 2.83 -0.40
N PHE A 85 24.18 3.12 0.85
CA PHE A 85 25.17 3.43 1.89
C PHE A 85 26.07 2.23 2.20
N ILE A 86 25.51 1.02 2.31
CA ILE A 86 26.28 -0.22 2.48
C ILE A 86 27.23 -0.44 1.30
N ALA A 87 26.81 -0.15 0.06
CA ALA A 87 27.67 -0.24 -1.11
C ALA A 87 28.88 0.69 -1.01
N GLY A 88 28.67 1.96 -0.62
CA GLY A 88 29.75 2.91 -0.38
C GLY A 88 30.68 2.50 0.77
N MET A 89 30.12 1.97 1.86
CA MET A 89 30.88 1.41 2.98
C MET A 89 31.79 0.26 2.58
N MET A 90 31.27 -0.70 1.81
CA MET A 90 32.03 -1.85 1.33
C MET A 90 33.22 -1.43 0.46
N LEU A 91 33.03 -0.42 -0.39
CA LEU A 91 34.09 0.13 -1.24
C LEU A 91 35.24 0.68 -0.38
N LEU A 92 34.93 1.50 0.64
CA LEU A 92 35.95 2.09 1.51
C LEU A 92 36.69 1.05 2.35
N ILE A 93 35.94 0.09 2.92
CA ILE A 93 36.53 -1.01 3.68
C ILE A 93 37.47 -1.85 2.80
N ALA A 94 37.09 -2.13 1.56
CA ALA A 94 37.94 -2.89 0.64
C ALA A 94 39.24 -2.14 0.28
N ASN A 95 39.16 -0.83 0.04
CA ASN A 95 40.35 0.00 -0.21
C ASN A 95 41.29 0.04 1.00
N LEU A 96 40.74 0.18 2.21
CA LEU A 96 41.51 0.19 3.45
C LEU A 96 42.17 -1.15 3.78
N ILE A 97 41.42 -2.25 3.65
CA ILE A 97 41.98 -3.61 3.85
C ILE A 97 43.10 -3.85 2.84
N SER A 98 42.90 -3.45 1.59
CA SER A 98 43.93 -3.64 0.58
C SER A 98 45.21 -2.88 0.90
N LEU A 99 45.12 -1.59 1.22
CA LEU A 99 46.30 -0.75 1.52
C LEU A 99 47.06 -1.25 2.76
N SER A 100 46.34 -1.75 3.77
CA SER A 100 46.97 -2.34 4.96
C SER A 100 47.54 -3.73 4.70
N CYS A 101 46.90 -4.56 3.88
CA CYS A 101 47.47 -5.84 3.46
C CYS A 101 48.76 -5.64 2.66
N THR A 102 48.80 -4.66 1.75
CA THR A 102 50.02 -4.37 1.00
C THR A 102 51.13 -3.83 1.89
N SER A 103 50.83 -2.96 2.85
CA SER A 103 51.84 -2.49 3.81
C SER A 103 52.42 -3.63 4.64
N LEU A 104 51.58 -4.58 5.09
CA LEU A 104 52.01 -5.74 5.88
C LEU A 104 52.83 -6.75 5.06
N ILE A 105 52.43 -7.05 3.82
CA ILE A 105 53.11 -8.02 2.96
C ILE A 105 54.52 -7.55 2.60
N PHE A 106 54.66 -6.27 2.28
CA PHE A 106 55.93 -5.71 1.82
C PHE A 106 56.73 -5.04 2.94
N ASN A 107 56.17 -4.92 4.14
CA ASN A 107 56.77 -4.27 5.32
C ASN A 107 57.26 -2.84 5.03
N ILE A 108 56.45 -2.10 4.27
CA ILE A 108 56.72 -0.73 3.80
C ILE A 108 55.62 0.19 4.36
N SER A 109 55.94 1.46 4.63
CA SER A 109 54.96 2.41 5.15
C SER A 109 53.91 2.77 4.08
N THR A 110 52.71 3.17 4.49
CA THR A 110 51.59 3.39 3.56
C THR A 110 51.82 4.54 2.59
N THR A 111 52.65 5.52 2.93
CA THR A 111 53.06 6.61 2.03
C THR A 111 53.99 6.13 0.92
N ASP A 112 54.94 5.26 1.26
CA ASP A 112 55.94 4.78 0.31
C ASP A 112 55.31 3.84 -0.75
N ILE A 113 54.12 3.29 -0.47
CA ILE A 113 53.31 2.53 -1.44
C ILE A 113 52.84 3.43 -2.58
N TYR A 114 52.53 4.70 -2.32
CA TYR A 114 52.11 5.65 -3.35
C TYR A 114 53.28 6.07 -4.25
N ASP A 115 54.47 6.19 -3.67
CA ASP A 115 55.69 6.53 -4.43
C ASP A 115 56.12 5.38 -5.36
N ASN A 116 55.81 4.15 -5.00
CA ASN A 116 56.20 2.96 -5.74
C ASN A 116 55.08 2.43 -6.64
N GLN A 117 55.12 2.81 -7.93
CA GLN A 117 54.03 2.57 -8.90
C GLN A 117 53.55 1.11 -8.97
N GLN A 118 54.45 0.12 -8.83
CA GLN A 118 54.08 -1.29 -8.89
C GLN A 118 53.29 -1.75 -7.66
N LEU A 119 53.68 -1.27 -6.48
CA LEU A 119 52.98 -1.58 -5.22
C LEU A 119 51.61 -0.91 -5.16
N PHE A 120 51.51 0.32 -5.68
CA PHE A 120 50.24 1.03 -5.81
C PHE A 120 49.26 0.29 -6.74
N VAL A 121 49.72 -0.15 -7.91
CA VAL A 121 48.92 -0.95 -8.85
C VAL A 121 48.45 -2.26 -8.20
N PHE A 122 49.34 -2.93 -7.44
CA PHE A 122 48.99 -4.14 -6.69
C PHE A 122 47.91 -3.89 -5.64
N ALA A 123 48.02 -2.81 -4.85
CA ALA A 123 47.02 -2.43 -3.86
C ALA A 123 45.65 -2.13 -4.49
N ILE A 124 45.61 -1.49 -5.66
CA ILE A 124 44.35 -1.23 -6.35
C ILE A 124 43.68 -2.53 -6.82
N ILE A 125 44.45 -3.44 -7.43
CA ILE A 125 43.90 -4.73 -7.91
C ILE A 125 43.37 -5.55 -6.74
N LEU A 126 44.13 -5.61 -5.64
CA LEU A 126 43.73 -6.32 -4.43
C LEU A 126 42.45 -5.73 -3.82
N SER A 127 42.26 -4.41 -3.85
CA SER A 127 41.03 -3.79 -3.33
C SER A 127 39.80 -4.17 -4.13
N LYS A 128 39.92 -4.27 -5.47
CA LYS A 128 38.80 -4.68 -6.32
C LYS A 128 38.44 -6.15 -6.12
N LEU A 129 39.43 -7.03 -5.93
CA LEU A 129 39.17 -8.42 -5.59
C LEU A 129 38.43 -8.55 -4.25
N ILE A 130 38.91 -7.87 -3.20
CA ILE A 130 38.26 -7.86 -1.89
C ILE A 130 36.84 -7.30 -2.00
N PHE A 131 36.64 -6.21 -2.74
CA PHE A 131 35.33 -5.59 -2.93
C PHE A 131 34.33 -6.55 -3.60
N THR A 132 34.76 -7.26 -4.66
CA THR A 132 33.89 -8.27 -5.30
C THR A 132 33.49 -9.40 -4.33
N PHE A 133 34.42 -9.85 -3.49
CA PHE A 133 34.16 -10.91 -2.53
C PHE A 133 33.13 -10.48 -1.47
N ILE A 134 33.30 -9.28 -0.90
CA ILE A 134 32.36 -8.73 0.08
C ILE A 134 30.98 -8.48 -0.56
N ALA A 135 30.93 -8.01 -1.80
CA ALA A 135 29.69 -7.80 -2.54
C ALA A 135 28.92 -9.12 -2.78
N ILE A 136 29.62 -10.20 -3.14
CA ILE A 136 29.00 -11.52 -3.33
C ILE A 136 28.44 -12.05 -2.00
N ILE A 137 29.22 -11.93 -0.92
CA ILE A 137 28.82 -12.36 0.42
C ILE A 137 27.55 -11.62 0.87
N THR A 138 27.52 -10.30 0.73
CA THR A 138 26.37 -9.49 1.14
C THR A 138 25.12 -9.77 0.29
N CYS A 139 25.25 -10.05 -1.00
CA CYS A 139 24.16 -10.55 -1.84
C CYS A 139 23.67 -11.94 -1.38
N ALA A 140 24.57 -12.87 -1.03
CA ALA A 140 24.19 -14.21 -0.57
C ALA A 140 23.45 -14.19 0.78
N PHE A 141 23.78 -13.22 1.65
CA PHE A 141 23.10 -13.02 2.93
C PHE A 141 21.73 -12.34 2.81
N LYS A 142 21.28 -11.96 1.60
CA LYS A 142 19.96 -11.36 1.40
C LYS A 142 18.85 -12.35 1.77
N LEU A 143 18.00 -11.97 2.73
CA LEU A 143 16.73 -12.64 2.95
C LEU A 143 15.81 -12.41 1.75
N LYS A 144 15.25 -13.48 1.16
CA LYS A 144 14.26 -13.43 0.06
C LYS A 144 12.90 -12.85 0.48
N THR A 145 12.86 -11.99 1.48
CA THR A 145 11.61 -11.45 2.02
C THR A 145 11.39 -10.04 1.49
N ASN A 146 10.32 -9.85 0.73
CA ASN A 146 9.84 -8.55 0.22
C ASN A 146 9.29 -7.68 1.37
N THR A 147 10.12 -7.35 2.33
CA THR A 147 9.68 -6.69 3.57
C THR A 147 9.98 -5.22 3.46
N LYS A 148 8.93 -4.43 3.18
CA LYS A 148 9.01 -2.97 3.20
C LYS A 148 9.33 -2.50 4.62
N LEU A 149 10.39 -1.72 4.77
CA LEU A 149 10.83 -1.13 6.04
C LEU A 149 9.95 0.09 6.41
N PRO A 150 9.29 0.12 7.58
CA PRO A 150 8.28 1.14 7.93
C PRO A 150 8.88 2.39 8.58
N MET A 151 8.63 3.55 7.99
CA MET A 151 9.18 4.89 8.22
C MET A 151 9.54 5.41 9.65
N LYS A 152 9.10 4.79 10.76
CA LYS A 152 9.08 5.44 12.10
C LYS A 152 10.42 5.58 12.85
N TYR A 153 11.48 4.82 12.55
CA TYR A 153 12.78 4.89 13.28
C TYR A 153 14.04 4.85 12.39
N TRP A 154 13.89 5.16 11.09
CA TRP A 154 14.94 4.94 10.09
C TRP A 154 16.03 6.00 10.05
N TRP A 155 15.71 7.24 10.43
CA TRP A 155 16.67 8.34 10.45
C TRP A 155 17.89 8.04 11.33
N ILE A 156 17.70 7.26 12.41
CA ILE A 156 18.78 6.87 13.32
C ILE A 156 19.77 5.92 12.62
N ILE A 157 19.27 4.95 11.86
CA ILE A 157 20.12 3.99 11.11
C ILE A 157 20.87 4.72 10.00
N LEU A 158 20.21 5.69 9.35
CA LEU A 158 20.82 6.50 8.30
C LEU A 158 21.93 7.41 8.85
N ILE A 159 21.69 8.07 10.00
CA ILE A 159 22.70 8.89 10.69
C ILE A 159 23.89 8.01 11.13
N LEU A 160 23.63 6.81 11.65
CA LEU A 160 24.66 5.83 11.97
C LEU A 160 25.49 5.46 10.72
N GLY A 161 24.85 5.10 9.61
CA GLY A 161 25.55 4.78 8.36
C GLY A 161 26.42 5.93 7.85
N LEU A 162 25.90 7.16 7.82
CA LEU A 162 26.65 8.36 7.45
C LEU A 162 27.86 8.59 8.36
N SER A 163 27.68 8.43 9.68
CA SER A 163 28.77 8.62 10.63
C SER A 163 29.92 7.64 10.41
N ILE A 164 29.63 6.38 10.04
CA ILE A 164 30.69 5.39 9.80
C ILE A 164 31.43 5.70 8.49
N ILE A 165 30.73 6.12 7.43
CA ILE A 165 31.36 6.57 6.18
C ILE A 165 32.30 7.75 6.43
N PHE A 166 31.84 8.72 7.22
CA PHE A 166 32.63 9.89 7.56
C PHE A 166 33.92 9.53 8.31
N VAL A 167 33.83 8.64 9.30
CA VAL A 167 35.01 8.16 10.04
C VAL A 167 35.96 7.35 9.15
N LEU A 168 35.43 6.50 8.25
CA LEU A 168 36.22 5.76 7.27
C LEU A 168 36.98 6.70 6.32
N ALA A 169 36.35 7.77 5.86
CA ALA A 169 36.98 8.74 4.96
C ALA A 169 38.16 9.46 5.64
N ILE A 170 37.97 9.92 6.89
CA ILE A 170 39.04 10.55 7.69
C ILE A 170 40.21 9.59 7.90
N LEU A 171 39.95 8.30 8.11
CA LEU A 171 41.03 7.33 8.31
C LEU A 171 41.86 7.08 7.06
N ILE A 172 41.23 7.01 5.89
CA ILE A 172 41.94 6.92 4.61
C ILE A 172 42.87 8.13 4.44
N GLU A 173 42.39 9.33 4.75
CA GLU A 173 43.20 10.55 4.69
C GLU A 173 44.36 10.53 5.70
N SER A 174 44.12 10.04 6.93
CA SER A 174 45.18 9.91 7.93
C SER A 174 46.28 8.91 7.54
N LEU A 175 45.93 7.87 6.79
CA LEU A 175 46.87 6.89 6.22
C LEU A 175 47.72 7.49 5.10
N LEU A 176 47.12 8.36 4.29
CA LEU A 176 47.76 9.05 3.18
C LEU A 176 48.76 10.13 3.64
N SER A 177 48.46 10.79 4.75
CA SER A 177 49.21 11.94 5.25
C SER A 177 50.24 11.58 6.34
N ASN A 178 50.35 10.30 6.71
CA ASN A 178 51.26 9.78 7.74
C ASN A 178 51.17 10.49 9.11
N PHE A 179 50.05 11.16 9.43
CA PHE A 179 49.91 11.92 10.67
C PHE A 179 49.91 11.03 11.94
N MET A 180 49.64 9.73 11.81
CA MET A 180 49.49 8.79 12.92
C MET A 180 50.42 7.58 12.76
N SER A 181 50.87 7.02 13.90
CA SER A 181 51.69 5.81 13.87
C SER A 181 50.94 4.62 13.23
N SER A 182 51.65 3.85 12.40
CA SER A 182 51.10 2.70 11.66
C SER A 182 50.33 1.72 12.56
N ASN A 183 50.82 1.46 13.79
CA ASN A 183 50.16 0.58 14.75
C ASN A 183 48.84 1.15 15.29
N MET A 184 48.76 2.45 15.56
CA MET A 184 47.50 3.06 16.02
C MET A 184 46.44 3.03 14.92
N ILE A 185 46.85 3.25 13.66
CA ILE A 185 45.94 3.19 12.53
C ILE A 185 45.40 1.77 12.36
N LEU A 186 46.24 0.74 12.48
CA LEU A 186 45.82 -0.66 12.38
C LEU A 186 44.78 -1.02 13.47
N ILE A 187 44.95 -0.53 14.70
CA ILE A 187 43.97 -0.73 15.79
C ILE A 187 42.63 -0.04 15.47
N LEU A 188 42.66 1.22 15.01
CA LEU A 188 41.45 1.97 14.62
C LEU A 188 40.72 1.30 13.45
N MET A 189 41.47 0.72 12.52
CA MET A 189 40.95 -0.04 11.40
C MET A 189 40.18 -1.28 11.85
N ILE A 190 40.76 -2.09 12.73
CA ILE A 190 40.09 -3.26 13.30
C ILE A 190 38.80 -2.84 14.01
N ALA A 191 38.84 -1.76 14.80
CA ALA A 191 37.68 -1.25 15.52
C ALA A 191 36.52 -0.88 14.57
N ILE A 192 36.80 -0.25 13.43
CA ILE A 192 35.76 0.17 12.48
C ILE A 192 35.24 -0.98 11.63
N ILE A 193 36.07 -1.96 11.30
CA ILE A 193 35.59 -3.21 10.68
C ILE A 193 34.58 -3.88 11.62
N VAL A 194 34.88 -3.95 12.92
CA VAL A 194 33.97 -4.50 13.92
C VAL A 194 32.67 -3.69 14.02
N ILE A 195 32.75 -2.35 14.08
CA ILE A 195 31.56 -1.47 14.13
C ILE A 195 30.71 -1.63 12.87
N SER A 196 31.33 -1.69 11.69
CA SER A 196 30.64 -1.86 10.40
C SER A 196 29.96 -3.23 10.31
N PHE A 197 30.60 -4.27 10.83
CA PHE A 197 30.00 -5.61 10.94
C PHE A 197 28.81 -5.63 11.90
N LEU A 198 28.94 -5.01 13.08
CA LEU A 198 27.82 -4.88 14.04
C LEU A 198 26.65 -4.09 13.44
N PHE A 199 26.92 -3.03 12.68
CA PHE A 199 25.89 -2.28 11.96
C PHE A 199 25.10 -3.18 11.00
N LEU A 200 25.78 -4.02 10.21
CA LEU A 200 25.12 -4.98 9.32
C LEU A 200 24.27 -6.01 10.08
N VAL A 201 24.75 -6.50 11.23
CA VAL A 201 24.01 -7.44 12.09
C VAL A 201 22.74 -6.79 12.63
N ILE A 202 22.82 -5.56 13.14
CA ILE A 202 21.68 -4.80 13.64
C ILE A 202 20.68 -4.53 12.52
N PHE A 203 21.16 -4.07 11.36
CA PHE A 203 20.31 -3.83 10.19
C PHE A 203 19.54 -5.09 9.80
N ARG A 204 20.20 -6.26 9.79
CA ARG A 204 19.55 -7.55 9.52
C ARG A 204 18.52 -7.91 10.58
N LYS A 205 18.81 -7.72 11.86
CA LYS A 205 17.86 -8.01 12.96
C LYS A 205 16.59 -7.17 12.81
N ILE A 206 16.74 -5.89 12.44
CA ILE A 206 15.61 -4.98 12.21
C ILE A 206 14.78 -5.44 11.01
N GLN A 207 15.42 -5.90 9.92
CA GLN A 207 14.70 -6.47 8.78
C GLN A 207 13.82 -7.66 9.19
N ILE A 208 14.36 -8.60 9.99
CA ILE A 208 13.63 -9.79 10.48
C ILE A 208 12.46 -9.39 11.38
N GLU A 209 12.70 -8.57 12.42
CA GLU A 209 11.66 -8.14 13.35
C GLU A 209 10.52 -7.40 12.63
N ASN A 210 10.86 -6.62 11.60
CA ASN A 210 9.86 -5.94 10.81
C ASN A 210 9.03 -6.89 9.94
N ALA A 211 9.66 -7.91 9.36
CA ALA A 211 8.96 -8.96 8.62
C ALA A 211 7.91 -9.66 9.49
N GLU A 212 8.31 -9.99 10.73
CA GLU A 212 7.42 -10.60 11.72
C GLU A 212 6.28 -9.68 12.12
N LYS A 213 6.55 -8.39 12.36
CA LYS A 213 5.51 -7.40 12.68
C LYS A 213 4.46 -7.27 11.57
N ILE A 214 4.89 -7.24 10.31
CA ILE A 214 3.97 -7.18 9.17
C ILE A 214 3.12 -8.46 9.11
N LYS A 215 3.74 -9.63 9.29
CA LYS A 215 3.02 -10.91 9.31
C LYS A 215 1.97 -10.95 10.43
N LEU A 216 2.34 -10.51 11.63
CA LEU A 216 1.43 -10.43 12.78
C LEU A 216 0.28 -9.45 12.53
N ALA A 217 0.55 -8.28 11.93
CA ALA A 217 -0.51 -7.33 11.59
C ALA A 217 -1.53 -7.92 10.59
N LEU A 218 -1.04 -8.64 9.57
CA LEU A 218 -1.89 -9.34 8.60
C LEU A 218 -2.72 -10.44 9.27
N GLU A 219 -2.14 -11.19 10.21
CA GLU A 219 -2.83 -12.24 10.95
C GLU A 219 -3.92 -11.68 11.87
N ILE A 220 -3.66 -10.57 12.57
CA ILE A 220 -4.66 -9.86 13.37
C ILE A 220 -5.82 -9.37 12.48
N GLN A 221 -5.52 -8.81 11.31
CA GLN A 221 -6.55 -8.35 10.38
C GLN A 221 -7.41 -9.52 9.86
N LYS A 222 -6.78 -10.65 9.51
CA LYS A 222 -7.48 -11.87 9.11
C LYS A 222 -8.39 -12.39 10.24
N ASN A 223 -7.89 -12.42 11.47
CA ASN A 223 -8.66 -12.87 12.63
C ASN A 223 -9.86 -11.95 12.90
N LYS A 224 -9.71 -10.63 12.73
CA LYS A 224 -10.83 -9.68 12.82
C LYS A 224 -11.91 -9.97 11.79
N TYR A 225 -11.56 -10.14 10.51
CA TYR A 225 -12.53 -10.49 9.46
C TYR A 225 -13.21 -11.84 9.71
N ASN A 226 -12.46 -12.85 10.16
CA ASN A 226 -13.02 -14.16 10.50
C ASN A 226 -14.03 -14.05 11.65
N THR A 227 -13.74 -13.24 12.66
CA THR A 227 -14.64 -13.00 13.80
C THR A 227 -15.91 -12.27 13.37
N GLU A 228 -15.79 -11.23 12.53
CA GLU A 228 -16.94 -10.53 11.97
C GLU A 228 -17.82 -11.45 11.11
N ASN A 229 -17.21 -12.31 10.29
CA ASN A 229 -17.94 -13.28 9.48
C ASN A 229 -18.62 -14.34 10.33
N TYR A 230 -17.96 -14.85 11.38
CA TYR A 230 -18.55 -15.77 12.33
C TYR A 230 -19.80 -15.16 12.99
N ASN A 231 -19.72 -13.92 13.46
CA ASN A 231 -20.86 -13.23 14.07
C ASN A 231 -22.03 -13.06 13.09
N LYS A 232 -21.76 -12.77 11.81
CA LYS A 232 -22.79 -12.71 10.76
C LYS A 232 -23.45 -14.07 10.53
N ILE A 233 -22.67 -15.15 10.48
CA ILE A 233 -23.19 -16.52 10.32
C ILE A 233 -24.10 -16.87 11.50
N VAL A 234 -23.68 -16.57 12.74
CA VAL A 234 -24.50 -16.79 13.94
C VAL A 234 -25.81 -15.98 13.85
N ALA A 235 -25.76 -14.71 13.46
CA ALA A 235 -26.95 -13.88 13.29
C ALA A 235 -27.92 -14.45 12.24
N ILE A 236 -27.40 -14.92 11.09
CA ILE A 236 -28.21 -15.57 10.05
C ILE A 236 -28.81 -16.88 10.58
N SER A 237 -28.03 -17.70 11.29
CA SER A 237 -28.51 -18.94 11.90
C SER A 237 -29.68 -18.68 12.86
N ASN A 238 -29.58 -17.63 13.68
CA ASN A 238 -30.66 -17.23 14.58
C ASN A 238 -31.91 -16.79 13.80
N GLN A 239 -31.74 -15.99 12.73
CA GLN A 239 -32.86 -15.56 11.87
C GLN A 239 -33.55 -16.74 11.17
N ILE A 240 -32.79 -17.75 10.73
CA ILE A 240 -33.33 -19.00 10.17
C ILE A 240 -34.13 -19.75 11.23
N THR A 241 -33.57 -19.91 12.43
CA THR A 241 -34.24 -20.61 13.55
C THR A 241 -35.57 -19.91 13.92
N GLU A 242 -35.57 -18.58 13.97
CA GLU A 242 -36.81 -17.81 14.18
C GLU A 242 -37.82 -18.00 13.04
N ALA A 243 -37.36 -18.04 11.79
CA ALA A 243 -38.23 -18.29 10.64
C ALA A 243 -38.84 -19.70 10.69
N GLU A 244 -38.06 -20.71 11.08
CA GLU A 244 -38.53 -22.07 11.31
C GLU A 244 -39.59 -22.11 12.43
N HIS A 245 -39.34 -21.45 13.56
CA HIS A 245 -40.33 -21.35 14.65
C HIS A 245 -41.62 -20.66 14.19
N ARG A 246 -41.51 -19.54 13.47
CA ARG A 246 -42.68 -18.85 12.90
C ARG A 246 -43.46 -19.78 11.98
N MET A 247 -42.78 -20.51 11.08
CA MET A 247 -43.43 -21.47 10.19
C MET A 247 -44.12 -22.59 10.96
N MET A 248 -43.47 -23.13 11.99
CA MET A 248 -44.05 -24.15 12.87
C MET A 248 -45.36 -23.67 13.52
N TYR A 249 -45.39 -22.43 14.05
CA TYR A 249 -46.61 -21.86 14.63
C TYR A 249 -47.76 -21.76 13.62
N VAL A 250 -47.47 -21.39 12.37
CA VAL A 250 -48.48 -21.35 11.30
C VAL A 250 -49.01 -22.75 11.02
N LEU A 251 -48.12 -23.73 10.89
CA LEU A 251 -48.51 -25.11 10.62
C LEU A 251 -49.34 -25.68 11.77
N MET A 252 -49.01 -25.36 13.02
CA MET A 252 -49.83 -25.74 14.18
C MET A 252 -51.21 -25.07 14.15
N GLN A 253 -51.29 -23.77 13.84
CA GLN A 253 -52.57 -23.08 13.70
C GLN A 253 -53.46 -23.71 12.63
N LEU A 254 -52.88 -23.99 11.45
CA LEU A 254 -53.59 -24.68 10.37
C LEU A 254 -54.06 -26.07 10.79
N ARG A 255 -53.22 -26.83 11.50
CA ARG A 255 -53.59 -28.15 12.02
C ARG A 255 -54.77 -28.07 12.98
N THR A 256 -54.78 -27.11 13.89
CA THR A 256 -55.91 -26.89 14.81
C THR A 256 -57.20 -26.54 14.06
N CYS A 257 -57.13 -25.71 13.02
CA CYS A 257 -58.30 -25.42 12.18
C CYS A 257 -58.84 -26.67 11.48
N ILE A 258 -57.95 -27.53 10.95
CA ILE A 258 -58.34 -28.80 10.32
C ILE A 258 -58.99 -29.75 11.34
N ASP A 259 -58.38 -29.91 12.52
CA ASP A 259 -58.89 -30.79 13.59
C ASP A 259 -60.29 -30.32 14.07
N ASN A 260 -60.55 -29.02 14.06
CA ASN A 260 -61.84 -28.42 14.42
C ASN A 260 -62.84 -28.31 13.26
N MET A 261 -62.51 -28.80 12.05
CA MET A 261 -63.30 -28.66 10.81
C MET A 261 -63.60 -27.20 10.41
N ASP A 262 -62.77 -26.24 10.83
CA ASP A 262 -62.91 -24.81 10.53
C ASP A 262 -62.10 -24.41 9.28
N TYR A 263 -62.60 -24.84 8.12
CA TYR A 263 -61.90 -24.66 6.84
C TYR A 263 -61.85 -23.22 6.35
N GLU A 264 -62.81 -22.38 6.75
CA GLU A 264 -62.89 -20.98 6.34
C GLU A 264 -61.75 -20.16 6.97
N ASN A 265 -61.53 -20.31 8.28
CA ASN A 265 -60.39 -19.69 8.97
C ASN A 265 -59.04 -20.23 8.47
N ALA A 266 -58.94 -21.53 8.16
CA ALA A 266 -57.74 -22.09 7.55
C ALA A 266 -57.40 -21.39 6.22
N SER A 267 -58.39 -21.17 5.35
CA SER A 267 -58.21 -20.44 4.09
C SER A 267 -57.71 -19.00 4.32
N ILE A 268 -58.31 -18.28 5.27
CA ILE A 268 -57.92 -16.90 5.60
C ILE A 268 -56.47 -16.82 6.08
N ILE A 269 -56.07 -17.71 7.01
CA ILE A 269 -54.69 -17.76 7.53
C ILE A 269 -53.71 -18.04 6.39
N THR A 270 -54.05 -18.99 5.51
CA THR A 270 -53.19 -19.36 4.37
C THR A 270 -53.03 -18.20 3.39
N ASP A 271 -54.12 -17.51 3.04
CA ASP A 271 -54.08 -16.35 2.14
C ASP A 271 -53.28 -15.17 2.71
N GLN A 272 -53.39 -14.93 4.03
CA GLN A 272 -52.59 -13.91 4.71
C GLN A 272 -51.09 -14.22 4.62
N TYR A 273 -50.69 -15.47 4.82
CA TYR A 273 -49.29 -15.88 4.69
C TYR A 273 -48.80 -15.86 3.24
N ILE A 274 -49.63 -16.28 2.28
CA ILE A 274 -49.31 -16.17 0.84
C ILE A 274 -49.08 -14.71 0.44
N LYS A 275 -49.92 -13.77 0.91
CA LYS A 275 -49.72 -12.34 0.67
C LYS A 275 -48.40 -11.84 1.26
N LYS A 276 -48.07 -12.22 2.51
CA LYS A 276 -46.80 -11.86 3.16
C LYS A 276 -45.58 -12.41 2.43
N VAL A 277 -45.65 -13.62 1.87
CA VAL A 277 -44.54 -14.18 1.07
C VAL A 277 -44.44 -13.45 -0.28
N LYS A 278 -45.57 -13.18 -0.94
CA LYS A 278 -45.60 -12.45 -2.22
C LYS A 278 -45.10 -11.00 -2.11
N SER A 279 -45.26 -10.33 -0.96
CA SER A 279 -44.71 -8.98 -0.76
C SER A 279 -43.18 -8.92 -0.73
N PHE A 280 -42.47 -10.05 -0.53
CA PHE A 280 -41.01 -10.09 -0.63
C PHE A 280 -40.48 -10.07 -2.08
N ASN A 281 -41.34 -10.25 -3.09
CA ASN A 281 -40.93 -10.37 -4.50
C ASN A 281 -40.67 -9.05 -5.22
N SER A 282 -40.53 -7.91 -4.51
CA SER A 282 -40.16 -6.64 -5.16
C SER A 282 -38.66 -6.55 -5.50
N MET A 283 -38.06 -7.65 -5.96
CA MET A 283 -36.66 -7.68 -6.36
C MET A 283 -36.41 -6.77 -7.57
N ILE A 284 -35.39 -5.94 -7.49
CA ILE A 284 -34.84 -5.15 -8.58
C ILE A 284 -33.73 -5.96 -9.21
N THR A 285 -33.71 -6.06 -10.54
CA THR A 285 -32.70 -6.81 -11.28
C THR A 285 -32.13 -5.92 -12.38
N THR A 286 -31.05 -5.20 -12.05
CA THR A 286 -30.40 -4.23 -12.95
C THR A 286 -28.99 -4.64 -13.36
N ASN A 287 -28.58 -5.88 -13.04
CA ASN A 287 -27.22 -6.40 -13.18
C ASN A 287 -26.16 -5.64 -12.34
N ASN A 288 -26.60 -4.96 -11.27
CA ASN A 288 -25.73 -4.31 -10.28
C ASN A 288 -25.97 -4.94 -8.90
N PRO A 289 -25.25 -6.02 -8.53
CA PRO A 289 -25.62 -6.87 -7.39
C PRO A 289 -25.72 -6.15 -6.04
N TYR A 290 -24.81 -5.21 -5.77
CA TYR A 290 -24.80 -4.46 -4.51
C TYR A 290 -26.00 -3.51 -4.42
N PHE A 291 -26.25 -2.74 -5.48
CA PHE A 291 -27.39 -1.85 -5.60
C PHE A 291 -28.73 -2.61 -5.53
N ASP A 292 -28.86 -3.68 -6.32
CA ASP A 292 -30.05 -4.51 -6.38
C ASP A 292 -30.40 -5.07 -5.01
N PHE A 293 -29.41 -5.56 -4.26
CA PHE A 293 -29.60 -6.04 -2.89
C PHE A 293 -30.08 -4.94 -1.94
N ILE A 294 -29.37 -3.80 -1.91
CA ILE A 294 -29.64 -2.73 -0.94
C ILE A 294 -31.01 -2.08 -1.18
N ILE A 295 -31.30 -1.69 -2.42
CA ILE A 295 -32.53 -0.97 -2.74
C ILE A 295 -33.73 -1.92 -2.64
N SER A 296 -33.62 -3.17 -3.09
CA SER A 296 -34.70 -4.16 -2.92
C SER A 296 -35.00 -4.40 -1.45
N ARG A 297 -33.98 -4.46 -0.59
CA ARG A 297 -34.18 -4.59 0.86
C ARG A 297 -34.97 -3.40 1.42
N LYS A 298 -34.57 -2.16 1.07
CA LYS A 298 -35.25 -0.96 1.58
C LYS A 298 -36.70 -0.86 1.08
N ILE A 299 -36.97 -1.18 -0.18
CA ILE A 299 -38.34 -1.19 -0.71
C ILE A 299 -39.19 -2.25 0.01
N ASN A 300 -38.65 -3.45 0.23
CA ASN A 300 -39.34 -4.50 0.98
C ASN A 300 -39.61 -4.08 2.43
N GLU A 301 -38.68 -3.39 3.09
CA GLU A 301 -38.89 -2.82 4.43
C GLU A 301 -40.07 -1.81 4.44
N LEU A 302 -40.16 -0.93 3.45
CA LEU A 302 -41.27 0.04 3.33
C LEU A 302 -42.62 -0.65 3.08
N ILE A 303 -42.66 -1.65 2.19
CA ILE A 303 -43.87 -2.44 1.91
C ILE A 303 -44.36 -3.15 3.19
N PHE A 304 -43.43 -3.64 4.01
CA PHE A 304 -43.76 -4.27 5.29
C PHE A 304 -44.39 -3.30 6.31
N GLN A 305 -44.15 -2.00 6.18
CA GLN A 305 -44.74 -0.94 7.02
C GLN A 305 -46.05 -0.36 6.46
N ASP A 306 -46.66 -1.05 5.48
CA ASP A 306 -47.84 -0.60 4.73
C ASP A 306 -47.63 0.72 3.97
N ILE A 307 -46.41 1.00 3.52
CA ILE A 307 -46.10 2.13 2.62
C ILE A 307 -46.16 1.63 1.17
N TYR A 308 -47.00 2.26 0.35
CA TYR A 308 -47.16 1.90 -1.04
C TYR A 308 -46.06 2.56 -1.89
N VAL A 309 -45.15 1.74 -2.43
CA VAL A 309 -44.01 2.22 -3.23
C VAL A 309 -44.22 1.93 -4.72
N LYS A 310 -44.41 2.98 -5.55
CA LYS A 310 -44.31 2.86 -7.01
C LYS A 310 -42.83 3.02 -7.41
N LYS A 311 -42.27 2.06 -8.13
CA LYS A 311 -40.87 2.08 -8.55
C LYS A 311 -40.71 2.06 -10.07
N THR A 312 -39.82 2.89 -10.61
CA THR A 312 -39.39 2.90 -12.01
C THR A 312 -37.86 2.92 -12.06
N ILE A 313 -37.23 1.78 -12.33
CA ILE A 313 -35.76 1.66 -12.30
C ILE A 313 -35.28 1.15 -13.67
N PHE A 314 -34.58 2.02 -14.39
CA PHE A 314 -34.00 1.76 -15.70
C PHE A 314 -32.54 2.18 -15.69
N ILE A 315 -31.67 1.28 -15.25
CA ILE A 315 -30.21 1.52 -15.17
C ILE A 315 -29.47 0.36 -15.82
N SER A 316 -28.27 0.65 -16.32
CA SER A 316 -27.36 -0.32 -16.91
C SER A 316 -26.26 -0.71 -15.91
N GLN A 317 -25.46 -1.72 -16.24
CA GLN A 317 -24.34 -2.13 -15.40
C GLN A 317 -23.27 -1.02 -15.35
N ASN A 318 -22.95 -0.51 -14.16
CA ASN A 318 -21.93 0.53 -13.97
C ASN A 318 -21.32 0.46 -12.56
N ASP A 319 -20.02 0.75 -12.43
CA ASP A 319 -19.28 0.72 -11.16
C ASP A 319 -19.82 1.71 -10.12
N ILE A 320 -20.45 2.81 -10.53
CA ILE A 320 -21.05 3.78 -9.60
C ILE A 320 -22.09 3.13 -8.68
N TYR A 321 -22.82 2.12 -9.17
CA TYR A 321 -23.84 1.39 -8.41
C TYR A 321 -23.26 0.40 -7.40
N ASN A 322 -21.95 0.10 -7.49
CA ASN A 322 -21.21 -0.66 -6.47
C ASN A 322 -20.59 0.26 -5.40
N ASN A 323 -20.69 1.58 -5.54
CA ASN A 323 -20.18 2.52 -4.56
C ASN A 323 -21.14 2.64 -3.36
N LYS A 324 -20.62 2.32 -2.16
CA LYS A 324 -21.39 2.43 -0.91
C LYS A 324 -21.97 3.82 -0.68
N ASN A 325 -21.19 4.88 -0.92
CA ASN A 325 -21.63 6.26 -0.66
C ASN A 325 -22.78 6.67 -1.58
N PHE A 326 -22.82 6.12 -2.80
CA PHE A 326 -23.90 6.37 -3.75
C PHE A 326 -25.20 5.69 -3.31
N CYS A 327 -25.13 4.42 -2.92
CA CYS A 327 -26.29 3.73 -2.35
C CYS A 327 -26.78 4.38 -1.05
N ASP A 328 -25.86 4.81 -0.18
CA ASP A 328 -26.19 5.50 1.08
C ASP A 328 -26.93 6.83 0.82
N LEU A 329 -26.57 7.58 -0.23
CA LEU A 329 -27.30 8.79 -0.64
C LEU A 329 -28.78 8.46 -0.94
N ILE A 330 -29.03 7.44 -1.77
CA ILE A 330 -30.39 7.04 -2.14
C ILE A 330 -31.18 6.59 -0.91
N LEU A 331 -30.57 5.76 -0.06
CA LEU A 331 -31.21 5.30 1.18
C LEU A 331 -31.60 6.44 2.11
N LYS A 332 -30.71 7.43 2.29
CA LYS A 332 -30.98 8.59 3.15
C LYS A 332 -32.10 9.45 2.59
N ILE A 333 -32.17 9.63 1.27
CA ILE A 333 -33.28 10.35 0.64
C ILE A 333 -34.60 9.63 0.92
N ILE A 334 -34.65 8.32 0.69
CA ILE A 334 -35.85 7.51 0.96
C ILE A 334 -36.26 7.64 2.44
N TYR A 335 -35.30 7.58 3.36
CA TYR A 335 -35.55 7.70 4.80
C TYR A 335 -36.16 9.04 5.21
N ILE A 336 -35.68 10.16 4.64
CA ILE A 336 -36.26 11.47 4.93
C ILE A 336 -37.69 11.56 4.41
N PHE A 337 -37.99 10.98 3.24
CA PHE A 337 -39.36 10.91 2.74
C PHE A 337 -40.23 10.04 3.67
N GLU A 338 -39.76 8.83 4.02
CA GLU A 338 -40.46 7.88 4.92
C GLU A 338 -40.96 8.54 6.22
N ILE A 339 -40.12 9.33 6.90
CA ILE A 339 -40.50 9.99 8.17
C ILE A 339 -41.56 11.07 7.97
N ASN A 340 -41.58 11.73 6.81
CA ASN A 340 -42.41 12.91 6.56
C ASN A 340 -43.68 12.63 5.75
N LEU A 341 -43.92 11.37 5.34
CA LEU A 341 -45.10 10.95 4.59
C LEU A 341 -46.40 11.27 5.34
N ASP A 342 -47.44 11.66 4.60
CA ASP A 342 -48.78 11.84 5.13
C ASP A 342 -49.54 10.51 5.29
N ASN A 343 -50.81 10.58 5.69
CA ASN A 343 -51.65 9.41 5.91
C ASN A 343 -51.88 8.54 4.66
N SER A 344 -51.61 9.04 3.45
CA SER A 344 -51.71 8.25 2.23
C SER A 344 -50.59 7.20 2.11
N LYS A 345 -49.44 7.44 2.78
CA LYS A 345 -48.27 6.55 2.76
C LYS A 345 -47.85 6.12 1.34
N GLU A 346 -47.95 7.01 0.36
CA GLU A 346 -47.53 6.75 -1.02
C GLU A 346 -46.16 7.37 -1.34
N LEU A 347 -45.25 6.58 -1.89
CA LEU A 347 -43.91 7.01 -2.32
C LEU A 347 -43.62 6.53 -3.75
N ASN A 348 -43.19 7.45 -4.63
CA ASN A 348 -42.72 7.11 -5.97
C ASN A 348 -41.20 7.28 -6.04
N LEU A 349 -40.50 6.22 -6.45
CA LEU A 349 -39.05 6.18 -6.65
C LEU A 349 -38.74 5.90 -8.11
N GLY A 350 -38.18 6.91 -8.80
CA GLY A 350 -37.66 6.81 -10.16
C GLY A 350 -36.13 6.87 -10.17
N ILE A 351 -35.49 5.92 -10.84
CA ILE A 351 -34.05 5.93 -11.09
C ILE A 351 -33.83 5.55 -12.54
N SER A 352 -33.38 6.49 -13.36
CA SER A 352 -33.15 6.27 -14.79
C SER A 352 -31.74 6.71 -15.17
N GLN A 353 -31.07 5.91 -16.00
CA GLN A 353 -29.78 6.24 -16.56
C GLN A 353 -29.95 6.64 -18.03
N GLU A 354 -29.46 7.83 -18.37
CA GLU A 354 -29.14 8.21 -19.74
C GLU A 354 -27.62 8.16 -19.93
N SER A 355 -27.15 8.10 -21.18
CA SER A 355 -25.77 7.75 -21.54
C SER A 355 -24.65 8.33 -20.66
N ASN A 356 -24.79 9.57 -20.16
CA ASN A 356 -23.76 10.25 -19.37
C ASN A 356 -24.24 10.68 -17.97
N PHE A 357 -25.48 10.37 -17.56
CA PHE A 357 -25.98 10.80 -16.25
C PHE A 357 -27.04 9.85 -15.66
N VAL A 358 -27.09 9.77 -14.33
CA VAL A 358 -28.19 9.17 -13.57
C VAL A 358 -29.15 10.27 -13.12
N LEU A 359 -30.43 10.08 -13.39
CA LEU A 359 -31.52 10.82 -12.80
C LEU A 359 -32.15 10.01 -11.66
N ILE A 360 -32.19 10.57 -10.47
CA ILE A 360 -32.91 10.03 -9.31
C ILE A 360 -34.05 10.99 -8.99
N GLU A 361 -35.28 10.48 -9.02
CA GLU A 361 -36.51 11.22 -8.73
C GLU A 361 -37.25 10.53 -7.57
N VAL A 362 -37.53 11.28 -6.50
CA VAL A 362 -38.34 10.81 -5.38
C VAL A 362 -39.51 11.76 -5.19
N ILE A 363 -40.72 11.20 -5.19
CA ILE A 363 -41.97 11.95 -5.05
C ILE A 363 -42.76 11.35 -3.89
N GLY A 364 -43.23 12.21 -2.99
CA GLY A 364 -44.09 11.80 -1.88
C GLY A 364 -45.01 12.94 -1.47
N ARG A 365 -46.15 12.59 -0.89
CA ARG A 365 -47.04 13.54 -0.27
C ARG A 365 -46.66 13.69 1.20
N LEU A 366 -46.23 14.88 1.59
CA LEU A 366 -45.62 15.12 2.90
C LEU A 366 -46.52 15.97 3.79
N THR A 367 -46.46 15.71 5.10
CA THR A 367 -47.18 16.48 6.12
C THR A 367 -46.67 17.91 6.30
N THR A 368 -45.43 18.18 5.91
CA THR A 368 -44.76 19.46 6.13
C THR A 368 -44.62 20.28 4.84
N ASN A 369 -45.07 21.54 4.88
CA ASN A 369 -44.89 22.49 3.77
C ASN A 369 -43.44 23.00 3.62
N ASN A 370 -42.59 22.84 4.63
CA ASN A 370 -41.19 23.31 4.63
C ASN A 370 -40.20 22.13 4.68
N PHE A 371 -40.17 21.32 3.63
CA PHE A 371 -39.19 20.24 3.49
C PHE A 371 -37.78 20.80 3.23
N LYS A 372 -36.79 20.38 4.02
CA LYS A 372 -35.37 20.75 3.83
C LYS A 372 -34.49 19.51 3.83
N ILE A 373 -33.50 19.49 2.95
CA ILE A 373 -32.49 18.44 2.87
C ILE A 373 -31.50 18.62 4.03
N SER A 374 -31.18 17.54 4.74
CA SER A 374 -30.20 17.55 5.83
C SER A 374 -28.77 17.83 5.34
N ASP A 375 -27.92 18.42 6.19
CA ASP A 375 -26.52 18.73 5.87
C ASP A 375 -25.70 17.50 5.45
N GLU A 376 -26.02 16.33 5.98
CA GLU A 376 -25.37 15.07 5.59
C GLU A 376 -25.65 14.68 4.13
N ILE A 377 -26.87 14.88 3.65
CA ILE A 377 -27.22 14.63 2.26
C ILE A 377 -26.56 15.68 1.37
N ASN A 378 -26.53 16.95 1.79
CA ASN A 378 -25.81 18.00 1.05
C ASN A 378 -24.31 17.67 0.88
N ASN A 379 -23.67 17.09 1.89
CA ASN A 379 -22.28 16.64 1.78
C ASN A 379 -22.11 15.50 0.78
N LEU A 380 -23.05 14.55 0.73
CA LEU A 380 -23.03 13.45 -0.24
C LEU A 380 -23.34 13.93 -1.67
N ILE A 381 -24.27 14.86 -1.85
CA ILE A 381 -24.57 15.51 -3.14
C ILE A 381 -23.31 16.18 -3.69
N LYS A 382 -22.58 16.93 -2.85
CA LYS A 382 -21.31 17.56 -3.24
C LYS A 382 -20.21 16.56 -3.61
N LEU A 383 -20.16 15.42 -2.94
CA LEU A 383 -19.16 14.37 -3.22
C LEU A 383 -19.32 13.79 -4.63
N PHE A 384 -20.55 13.78 -5.16
CA PHE A 384 -20.87 13.28 -6.50
C PHE A 384 -21.08 14.39 -7.54
N ASN A 385 -20.75 15.66 -7.23
CA ASN A 385 -21.02 16.82 -8.10
C ASN A 385 -22.47 16.83 -8.63
N ALA A 386 -23.42 16.44 -7.79
CA ALA A 386 -24.80 16.23 -8.20
C ALA A 386 -25.57 17.55 -8.24
N ASP A 387 -26.27 17.82 -9.34
CA ASP A 387 -27.25 18.90 -9.42
C ASP A 387 -28.56 18.44 -8.80
N PHE A 388 -29.14 19.25 -7.92
CA PHE A 388 -30.39 18.91 -7.24
C PHE A 388 -31.46 19.99 -7.43
N THR A 389 -32.71 19.56 -7.62
CA THR A 389 -33.88 20.44 -7.62
C THR A 389 -34.94 19.90 -6.68
N LEU A 390 -35.55 20.81 -5.91
CA LEU A 390 -36.61 20.50 -4.96
C LEU A 390 -37.82 21.37 -5.30
N ASN A 391 -38.90 20.75 -5.78
CA ASN A 391 -40.16 21.44 -6.01
C ASN A 391 -41.19 20.99 -4.99
N ASN A 392 -41.85 21.95 -4.33
CA ASN A 392 -42.98 21.72 -3.45
C ASN A 392 -44.22 22.38 -4.05
N THR A 393 -45.17 21.56 -4.49
CA THR A 393 -46.44 22.04 -5.04
C THR A 393 -47.59 21.34 -4.34
N LYS A 394 -48.38 22.09 -3.57
CA LYS A 394 -49.60 21.60 -2.90
C LYS A 394 -49.38 20.29 -2.12
N GLU A 395 -48.44 20.30 -1.16
CA GLU A 395 -48.09 19.15 -0.28
C GLU A 395 -47.39 17.96 -0.99
N ILE A 396 -47.20 18.03 -2.31
CA ILE A 396 -46.41 17.06 -3.06
C ILE A 396 -45.00 17.62 -3.19
N VAL A 397 -44.05 16.91 -2.60
CA VAL A 397 -42.62 17.23 -2.70
C VAL A 397 -41.98 16.31 -3.72
N THR A 398 -41.28 16.92 -4.68
CA THR A 398 -40.48 16.23 -5.69
C THR A 398 -39.02 16.61 -5.49
N LEU A 399 -38.17 15.62 -5.28
CA LEU A 399 -36.73 15.78 -5.26
C LEU A 399 -36.16 15.12 -6.51
N LYS A 400 -35.40 15.89 -7.31
CA LYS A 400 -34.66 15.39 -8.45
C LYS A 400 -33.18 15.63 -8.27
N LEU A 401 -32.39 14.60 -8.56
CA LEU A 401 -30.94 14.62 -8.52
C LEU A 401 -30.39 14.13 -9.86
N ILE A 402 -29.44 14.88 -10.42
CA ILE A 402 -28.74 14.55 -11.66
C ILE A 402 -27.27 14.36 -11.31
N ILE A 403 -26.72 13.20 -11.65
CA ILE A 403 -25.33 12.81 -11.34
C ILE A 403 -24.67 12.39 -12.65
N GLU A 404 -23.61 13.10 -13.07
CA GLU A 404 -22.79 12.70 -14.22
C GLU A 404 -21.98 11.43 -13.89
N ILE A 405 -21.89 10.49 -14.84
CA ILE A 405 -21.22 9.18 -14.69
C ILE A 405 -20.03 9.05 -15.61
#